data_AF-A0A524FPK5-F1
#
_entry.id   AF-A0A524FPK5-F1
#
_cell.length_a   1.000
_cell.length_b   1.000
_cell.length_c   1.000
_cell.angle_alpha   90.00
_cell.angle_beta   90.00
_cell.angle_gamma   90.00
#
_symmetry.space_group_name_H-M   'P 1'
#
loop_
_entity.id
_entity.type
_entity.pdbx_description
1 polymer ?
#
loop_
_entity_poly.entity_id
_entity_poly.type
_entity_poly.pdbx_seq_one_letter_code
_entity_poly.pdbx_strand_id
1 'polypeptide(L)'
;MVAYLPITILIGIFFLLFRIWIVEIKLRDELDFRRRYFSRFFAYYTCLALAFGLMFYPFNIMVMVAFPILVVTSIWDINFYRKINTQTHWMKNKKWAILERITMHPPVVVLAILMILYDARNFIQPPNLILMIISMIILFTPFFLIDKRWTKRYKWPEAMIVIILFFASCLSLVLAEALLWGVPLW
;
A
#
# COMPACT_ATOMS: atom_id res chain seq x y z
N MET A 1 11.71 21.52 10.47
CA MET A 1 11.28 20.12 10.24
C MET A 1 12.24 19.47 9.21
N VAL A 2 13.51 19.19 9.54
CA VAL A 2 14.51 18.80 8.50
C VAL A 2 15.70 17.95 9.03
N ALA A 3 15.44 16.86 9.76
CA ALA A 3 16.51 15.91 10.14
C ALA A 3 16.23 14.45 9.74
N TYR A 4 14.98 14.12 9.41
CA TYR A 4 14.58 12.74 9.09
C TYR A 4 14.72 12.39 7.61
N LEU A 5 14.88 13.38 6.73
CA LEU A 5 14.89 13.21 5.27
C LEU A 5 15.92 12.17 4.78
N PRO A 6 17.21 12.22 5.19
CA PRO A 6 18.24 11.34 4.64
C PRO A 6 18.02 9.88 5.04
N ILE A 7 17.69 9.63 6.31
CA ILE A 7 17.47 8.28 6.85
C ILE A 7 16.22 7.66 6.22
N THR A 8 15.13 8.43 6.12
CA THR A 8 13.88 7.98 5.49
C THR A 8 14.09 7.60 4.02
N ILE A 9 14.86 8.40 3.27
CA ILE A 9 15.23 8.10 1.87
C ILE A 9 16.02 6.78 1.79
N LEU A 10 17.05 6.61 2.63
CA LEU A 10 17.85 5.39 2.64
C LEU A 10 17.01 4.14 2.96
N ILE A 11 16.15 4.22 3.98
CA ILE A 11 15.20 3.16 4.32
C ILE A 11 14.29 2.86 3.14
N GLY A 12 13.71 3.90 2.51
CA GLY A 12 12.82 3.75 1.37
C GLY A 12 13.47 3.07 0.17
N ILE A 13 14.69 3.48 -0.20
CA ILE A 13 15.44 2.88 -1.31
C ILE A 13 15.79 1.43 -1.00
N PHE A 14 16.37 1.15 0.17
CA PHE A 14 16.74 -0.21 0.56
C PHE A 14 15.51 -1.12 0.58
N PHE A 15 14.41 -0.61 1.14
CA PHE A 15 13.16 -1.36 1.24
C PHE A 15 12.52 -1.60 -0.13
N LEU A 16 12.55 -0.62 -1.04
CA LEU A 16 12.10 -0.77 -2.42
C LEU A 16 12.90 -1.86 -3.16
N LEU A 17 14.23 -1.80 -3.09
CA LEU A 17 15.12 -2.78 -3.72
C LEU A 17 14.88 -4.17 -3.16
N PHE A 18 14.76 -4.30 -1.83
CA PHE A 18 14.43 -5.54 -1.16
C PHE A 18 13.08 -6.09 -1.63
N ARG A 19 12.05 -5.24 -1.72
CA ARG A 19 10.70 -5.63 -2.20
C ARG A 19 10.71 -6.11 -3.64
N ILE A 20 11.40 -5.41 -4.53
CA ILE A 20 11.55 -5.82 -5.93
C ILE A 20 12.27 -7.17 -6.00
N TRP A 21 13.40 -7.30 -5.30
CA TRP A 21 14.16 -8.55 -5.26
C TRP A 21 13.34 -9.72 -4.72
N ILE A 22 12.63 -9.54 -3.59
CA ILE A 22 11.91 -10.65 -2.98
C ILE A 22 10.69 -11.10 -3.80
N VAL A 23 9.96 -10.16 -4.41
CA VAL A 23 8.72 -10.44 -5.16
C VAL A 23 8.99 -10.86 -6.60
N GLU A 24 9.87 -10.16 -7.31
CA GLU A 24 10.08 -10.35 -8.75
C GLU A 24 11.19 -11.36 -9.06
N ILE A 25 12.09 -11.62 -8.12
CA ILE A 25 13.23 -12.53 -8.31
C ILE A 25 13.14 -13.73 -7.36
N LYS A 26 13.15 -13.52 -6.04
CA LYS A 26 13.34 -14.61 -5.07
C LYS A 26 12.14 -15.55 -4.94
N LEU A 27 10.92 -15.01 -4.96
CA LEU A 27 9.66 -15.75 -4.81
C LEU A 27 8.82 -15.74 -6.08
N ARG A 28 9.44 -15.49 -7.24
CA ARG A 28 8.73 -15.31 -8.51
C ARG A 28 7.82 -16.48 -8.84
N ASP A 29 8.33 -17.70 -8.65
CA ASP A 29 7.64 -18.94 -9.01
C ASP A 29 6.60 -19.32 -7.96
N GLU A 30 6.89 -19.11 -6.68
CA GLU A 30 5.94 -19.37 -5.59
C GLU A 30 4.79 -18.37 -5.59
N LEU A 31 5.05 -17.12 -5.93
CA LEU A 31 3.99 -16.12 -6.03
C LEU A 31 3.14 -16.33 -7.27
N ASP A 32 3.74 -16.73 -8.40
CA ASP A 32 3.08 -16.85 -9.70
C ASP A 32 2.19 -15.61 -9.97
N PHE A 33 0.87 -15.76 -10.05
CA PHE A 33 -0.04 -14.63 -10.29
C PHE A 33 -0.20 -13.72 -9.08
N ARG A 34 0.08 -14.22 -7.87
CA ARG A 34 -0.06 -13.47 -6.62
C ARG A 34 0.92 -12.30 -6.56
N ARG A 35 2.03 -12.33 -7.32
CA ARG A 35 2.98 -11.21 -7.41
C ARG A 35 2.34 -9.90 -7.86
N ARG A 36 1.23 -9.99 -8.60
CA ARG A 36 0.45 -8.84 -9.10
C ARG A 36 -0.77 -8.51 -8.25
N TYR A 37 -0.84 -9.02 -7.01
CA TYR A 37 -1.90 -8.61 -6.09
C TYR A 37 -1.76 -7.16 -5.68
N PHE A 38 -2.91 -6.51 -5.53
CA PHE A 38 -3.02 -5.10 -5.18
C PHE A 38 -2.25 -4.71 -3.91
N SER A 39 -2.21 -5.59 -2.91
CA SER A 39 -1.48 -5.38 -1.66
C SER A 39 0.03 -5.13 -1.87
N ARG A 40 0.62 -5.70 -2.93
CA ARG A 40 2.04 -5.51 -3.25
C ARG A 40 2.30 -4.15 -3.86
N PHE A 41 1.35 -3.61 -4.63
CA PHE A 41 1.44 -2.26 -5.16
C PHE A 41 1.40 -1.20 -4.07
N PHE A 42 0.55 -1.37 -3.04
CA PHE A 42 0.57 -0.48 -1.88
C PHE A 42 1.91 -0.48 -1.15
N ALA A 43 2.54 -1.65 -1.00
CA ALA A 43 3.88 -1.74 -0.45
C ALA A 43 4.90 -0.98 -1.32
N TYR A 44 4.83 -1.08 -2.65
CA TYR A 44 5.69 -0.31 -3.55
C TYR A 44 5.45 1.21 -3.43
N TYR A 45 4.21 1.67 -3.38
CA TYR A 45 3.91 3.10 -3.18
C TYR A 45 4.41 3.63 -1.83
N THR A 46 4.35 2.80 -0.78
CA THR A 46 4.92 3.12 0.53
C THR A 46 6.44 3.24 0.46
N CYS A 47 7.10 2.32 -0.23
CA CYS A 47 8.55 2.39 -0.45
C CYS A 47 8.94 3.64 -1.24
N LEU A 48 8.16 4.00 -2.27
CA LEU A 48 8.36 5.22 -3.04
C LEU A 48 8.15 6.47 -2.18
N ALA A 49 7.09 6.54 -1.38
CA ALA A 49 6.87 7.64 -0.43
C ALA A 49 8.12 7.86 0.44
N LEU A 50 8.64 6.79 1.04
CA LEU A 50 9.86 6.82 1.85
C LEU A 50 11.10 7.22 1.03
N ALA A 51 11.27 6.66 -0.18
CA ALA A 51 12.42 6.93 -1.04
C ALA A 51 12.47 8.40 -1.52
N PHE A 52 11.31 9.07 -1.59
CA PHE A 52 11.20 10.51 -1.84
C PHE A 52 11.17 11.35 -0.55
N GLY A 53 11.51 10.76 0.60
CA GLY A 53 11.58 11.46 1.88
C GLY A 53 10.25 12.01 2.36
N LEU A 54 9.13 11.41 1.92
CA LEU A 54 7.76 11.89 2.16
C LEU A 54 7.45 13.28 1.59
N MET A 55 8.27 13.79 0.65
CA MET A 55 8.04 15.11 0.05
C MET A 55 6.97 15.08 -1.07
N PHE A 56 6.69 13.91 -1.63
CA PHE A 56 5.81 13.79 -2.79
C PHE A 56 4.38 13.43 -2.34
N TYR A 57 3.51 14.44 -2.30
CA TYR A 57 2.10 14.30 -1.88
C TYR A 57 1.38 13.09 -2.52
N PRO A 58 1.52 12.80 -3.83
CA PRO A 58 0.84 11.66 -4.43
C PRO A 58 1.08 10.32 -3.73
N PHE A 59 2.33 10.01 -3.38
CA PHE A 59 2.64 8.73 -2.72
C PHE A 59 2.14 8.70 -1.28
N ASN A 60 2.20 9.83 -0.57
CA ASN A 60 1.68 9.93 0.80
C ASN A 60 0.16 9.78 0.83
N ILE A 61 -0.55 10.41 -0.11
CA ILE A 61 -2.00 10.27 -0.31
C ILE A 61 -2.34 8.80 -0.57
N MET A 62 -1.59 8.12 -1.44
CA MET A 62 -1.79 6.70 -1.72
C MET A 62 -1.63 5.83 -0.47
N VAL A 63 -0.63 6.11 0.37
CA VAL A 63 -0.43 5.42 1.66
C VAL A 63 -1.63 5.64 2.59
N MET A 64 -2.09 6.89 2.72
CA MET A 64 -3.21 7.24 3.58
C MET A 64 -4.54 6.64 3.13
N VAL A 65 -4.80 6.59 1.82
CA VAL A 65 -5.98 5.91 1.26
C VAL A 65 -5.88 4.39 1.43
N ALA A 66 -4.69 3.81 1.30
CA ALA A 66 -4.51 2.38 1.46
C ALA A 66 -4.67 1.93 2.92
N PHE A 67 -4.38 2.79 3.90
CA PHE A 67 -4.33 2.44 5.32
C PHE A 67 -5.60 1.72 5.83
N PRO A 68 -6.83 2.25 5.68
CA PRO A 68 -8.04 1.57 6.17
C PRO A 68 -8.25 0.20 5.52
N ILE A 69 -7.95 0.10 4.23
CA ILE A 69 -8.06 -1.14 3.46
C ILE A 69 -7.10 -2.17 4.05
N LEU A 70 -5.85 -1.79 4.29
CA LEU A 70 -4.81 -2.69 4.79
C LEU A 70 -5.05 -3.15 6.23
N VAL A 71 -5.65 -2.30 7.07
CA VAL A 71 -6.09 -2.71 8.41
C VAL A 71 -7.11 -3.84 8.30
N VAL A 72 -8.11 -3.72 7.44
CA VAL A 72 -9.13 -4.77 7.27
C VAL A 72 -8.52 -6.02 6.63
N THR A 73 -7.69 -5.87 5.59
CA THR A 73 -7.11 -7.01 4.87
C THR A 73 -5.98 -7.70 5.64
N SER A 74 -5.51 -7.13 6.75
CA SER A 74 -4.51 -7.77 7.64
C SER A 74 -5.01 -9.10 8.24
N ILE A 75 -6.33 -9.32 8.28
CA ILE A 75 -6.92 -10.63 8.64
C ILE A 75 -6.39 -11.74 7.73
N TRP A 76 -6.14 -11.45 6.45
CA TRP A 76 -5.58 -12.41 5.51
C TRP A 76 -4.10 -12.74 5.80
N ASP A 77 -3.34 -11.80 6.38
CA ASP A 77 -1.97 -12.03 6.84
C ASP A 77 -1.97 -12.99 8.03
N ILE A 78 -2.86 -12.78 8.99
CA ILE A 78 -3.01 -13.67 10.15
C ILE A 78 -3.32 -15.10 9.70
N ASN A 79 -4.26 -15.26 8.76
CA ASN A 79 -4.61 -16.55 8.20
C ASN A 79 -3.43 -17.21 7.45
N PHE A 80 -2.60 -16.41 6.78
CA PHE A 80 -1.38 -16.90 6.15
C PHE A 80 -0.40 -17.44 7.21
N TYR A 81 -0.09 -16.67 8.25
CA TYR A 81 0.85 -17.11 9.30
C TYR A 81 0.37 -18.36 10.05
N ARG A 82 -0.94 -18.48 10.30
CA ARG A 82 -1.51 -19.69 10.92
C ARG A 82 -1.33 -20.94 10.07
N LYS A 83 -1.42 -20.81 8.74
CA LYS A 83 -1.42 -21.95 7.80
C LYS A 83 -0.07 -22.19 7.14
N ILE A 84 0.92 -21.33 7.30
CA ILE A 84 2.19 -21.44 6.57
C ILE A 84 2.95 -22.74 6.88
N ASN A 85 2.78 -23.28 8.08
CA ASN A 85 3.41 -24.54 8.47
C ASN A 85 2.83 -25.76 7.76
N THR A 86 1.60 -25.68 7.25
CA THR A 86 0.90 -26.81 6.62
C THR A 86 0.83 -26.72 5.09
N GLN A 87 1.29 -25.62 4.50
CA GLN A 87 1.26 -25.40 3.06
C GLN A 87 2.52 -25.93 2.36
N THR A 88 2.37 -27.04 1.63
CA THR A 88 3.44 -27.67 0.84
C THR A 88 4.08 -26.73 -0.18
N HIS A 89 3.28 -25.84 -0.76
CA HIS A 89 3.69 -24.80 -1.71
C HIS A 89 4.84 -23.90 -1.21
N TRP A 90 4.97 -23.69 0.11
CA TRP A 90 5.99 -22.79 0.68
C TRP A 90 7.19 -23.51 1.29
N MET A 91 7.25 -24.84 1.24
CA MET A 91 8.28 -25.64 1.95
C MET A 91 9.72 -25.18 1.67
N LYS A 92 10.05 -24.91 0.40
CA LYS A 92 11.42 -24.54 -0.03
C LYS A 92 11.83 -23.12 0.38
N ASN A 93 10.93 -22.15 0.27
CA ASN A 93 11.22 -20.73 0.46
C ASN A 93 10.41 -20.09 1.60
N LYS A 94 10.03 -20.90 2.60
CA LYS A 94 9.16 -20.49 3.72
C LYS A 94 9.61 -19.22 4.43
N LYS A 95 10.90 -19.13 4.79
CA LYS A 95 11.46 -17.95 5.48
C LYS A 95 11.27 -16.67 4.65
N TRP A 96 11.51 -16.77 3.35
CA TRP A 96 11.33 -15.64 2.43
C TRP A 96 9.86 -15.28 2.26
N ALA A 97 8.95 -16.26 2.23
CA ALA A 97 7.51 -16.00 2.19
C ALA A 97 7.01 -15.25 3.44
N ILE A 98 7.53 -15.59 4.62
CA ILE A 98 7.26 -14.86 5.86
C ILE A 98 7.78 -13.42 5.76
N LEU A 99 9.03 -13.24 5.33
CA LEU A 99 9.61 -11.90 5.17
C LEU A 99 8.84 -11.06 4.15
N GLU A 100 8.45 -11.64 3.02
CA GLU A 100 7.62 -10.96 2.03
C GLU A 100 6.29 -10.50 2.65
N ARG A 101 5.65 -11.34 3.48
CA ARG A 101 4.40 -10.99 4.13
C ARG A 101 4.55 -9.89 5.18
N ILE A 102 5.58 -9.98 6.04
CA ILE A 102 5.86 -8.98 7.09
C ILE A 102 6.18 -7.62 6.45
N THR A 103 6.74 -7.63 5.25
CA THR A 103 7.10 -6.42 4.50
C THR A 103 5.99 -5.91 3.57
N MET A 104 4.76 -6.45 3.66
CA MET A 104 3.60 -5.94 2.92
C MET A 104 2.80 -4.92 3.73
N HIS A 105 1.87 -5.36 4.58
CA HIS A 105 0.92 -4.48 5.26
C HIS A 105 1.53 -3.70 6.44
N PRO A 106 2.32 -4.33 7.34
CA PRO A 106 2.81 -3.64 8.54
C PRO A 106 3.57 -2.35 8.27
N PRO A 107 4.49 -2.25 7.29
CA PRO A 107 5.20 -1.01 7.00
C PRO A 107 4.27 0.13 6.55
N VAL A 108 3.25 -0.17 5.74
CA VAL A 108 2.27 0.84 5.29
C VAL A 108 1.44 1.34 6.46
N VAL A 109 0.97 0.42 7.31
CA VAL A 109 0.19 0.72 8.51
C VAL A 109 1.01 1.58 9.48
N VAL A 110 2.26 1.21 9.74
CA VAL A 110 3.17 1.96 10.60
C VAL A 110 3.43 3.35 10.03
N LEU A 111 3.69 3.48 8.73
CA LEU A 111 3.92 4.77 8.10
C LEU A 111 2.67 5.68 8.18
N ALA A 112 1.48 5.15 7.90
CA ALA A 112 0.25 5.91 7.99
C ALA A 112 -0.03 6.40 9.42
N ILE A 113 0.18 5.53 10.42
CA ILE A 113 0.06 5.92 11.84
C ILE A 113 1.06 7.03 12.18
N LEU A 114 2.31 6.92 11.71
CA LEU A 114 3.31 7.98 11.91
C LEU A 114 2.85 9.31 11.28
N MET A 115 2.37 9.29 10.03
CA MET A 115 1.85 10.50 9.37
C MET A 115 0.72 11.14 10.18
N ILE A 116 -0.21 10.35 10.72
CA ILE A 116 -1.31 10.85 11.56
C ILE A 116 -0.78 11.47 12.85
N LEU A 117 0.17 10.81 13.54
CA LEU A 117 0.73 11.29 14.81
C LEU A 117 1.54 12.58 14.65
N TYR A 118 2.19 12.78 13.50
CA TYR A 118 2.99 13.97 13.17
C TYR A 118 2.20 15.05 12.41
N ASP A 119 0.87 15.04 12.55
CA ASP A 119 -0.10 15.84 11.80
C ASP A 119 -0.10 15.53 10.30
N ALA A 120 -1.14 14.78 9.88
CA ALA A 120 -1.29 14.29 8.52
C ALA A 120 -1.24 15.41 7.47
N ARG A 121 -1.68 16.64 7.82
CA ARG A 121 -1.66 17.79 6.90
C ARG A 121 -0.29 18.04 6.29
N ASN A 122 0.77 17.86 7.08
CA ASN A 122 2.15 18.06 6.65
C ASN A 122 2.59 17.12 5.52
N PHE A 123 1.89 15.99 5.34
CA PHE A 123 2.29 14.94 4.39
C PHE A 123 1.31 14.81 3.23
N ILE A 124 0.03 15.07 3.44
CA ILE A 124 -1.02 14.75 2.46
C ILE A 124 -1.81 15.93 1.92
N GLN A 125 -1.72 17.13 2.52
CA GLN A 125 -2.46 18.31 2.02
C GLN A 125 -1.90 18.77 0.67
N PRO A 126 -2.58 18.49 -0.46
CA PRO A 126 -2.09 18.86 -1.77
C PRO A 126 -2.43 20.33 -2.06
N PRO A 127 -1.77 20.96 -3.07
CA PRO A 127 -2.13 22.30 -3.50
C PRO A 127 -3.55 22.39 -4.07
N ASN A 128 -4.07 21.30 -4.64
CA ASN A 128 -5.44 21.20 -5.14
C ASN A 128 -5.97 19.77 -5.12
N LEU A 129 -7.30 19.64 -5.18
CA LEU A 129 -7.99 18.35 -5.18
C LEU A 129 -7.71 17.52 -6.45
N ILE A 130 -7.37 18.16 -7.59
CA ILE A 130 -7.00 17.45 -8.82
C ILE A 130 -5.81 16.51 -8.59
N LEU A 131 -4.77 16.96 -7.89
CA LEU A 131 -3.59 16.13 -7.59
C LEU A 131 -3.98 14.87 -6.80
N MET A 132 -4.91 15.02 -5.84
CA MET A 132 -5.43 13.91 -5.07
C MET A 132 -6.23 12.93 -5.94
N ILE A 133 -7.13 13.43 -6.79
CA ILE A 133 -7.94 12.60 -7.69
C ILE A 133 -7.02 11.79 -8.63
N ILE A 134 -6.01 12.42 -9.22
CA ILE A 134 -5.02 11.75 -10.07
C ILE A 134 -4.29 10.66 -9.27
N SER A 135 -3.88 10.97 -8.04
CA SER A 135 -3.21 9.99 -7.16
C SER A 135 -4.10 8.79 -6.87
N MET A 136 -5.40 9.01 -6.64
CA MET A 136 -6.38 7.94 -6.45
C MET A 136 -6.56 7.09 -7.71
N ILE A 137 -6.63 7.70 -8.90
CA ILE A 137 -6.73 6.96 -10.18
C ILE A 137 -5.49 6.09 -10.43
N ILE A 138 -4.30 6.63 -10.20
CA ILE A 138 -3.04 5.87 -10.32
C ILE A 138 -3.02 4.72 -9.31
N LEU A 139 -3.46 4.98 -8.07
CA LEU A 139 -3.58 3.95 -7.05
C LEU A 139 -4.46 2.78 -7.52
N PHE A 140 -5.58 3.05 -8.19
CA PHE A 140 -6.50 2.03 -8.69
C PHE A 140 -6.01 1.23 -9.88
N THR A 141 -5.19 1.84 -10.72
CA THR A 141 -4.84 1.32 -12.05
C THR A 141 -4.33 -0.14 -11.99
N PRO A 142 -3.41 -0.52 -11.07
CA PRO A 142 -2.95 -1.90 -10.95
C PRO A 142 -4.03 -2.91 -10.57
N PHE A 143 -5.04 -2.52 -9.77
CA PHE A 143 -6.12 -3.41 -9.36
C PHE A 143 -6.97 -3.85 -10.56
N PHE A 144 -7.39 -2.90 -11.38
CA PHE A 144 -8.25 -3.18 -12.53
C PHE A 144 -7.50 -3.83 -13.69
N LEU A 145 -6.23 -3.46 -13.91
CA LEU A 145 -5.45 -3.95 -15.05
C LEU A 145 -4.74 -5.27 -14.78
N ILE A 146 -4.30 -5.54 -13.54
CA ILE A 146 -3.30 -6.57 -13.27
C ILE A 146 -3.73 -7.57 -12.19
N ASP A 147 -4.59 -7.20 -11.24
CA ASP A 147 -5.00 -8.11 -10.16
C ASP A 147 -5.95 -9.20 -10.69
N LYS A 148 -5.46 -10.45 -10.74
CA LYS A 148 -6.23 -11.60 -11.22
C LYS A 148 -7.47 -11.89 -10.38
N ARG A 149 -7.56 -11.44 -9.12
CA ARG A 149 -8.77 -11.62 -8.30
C ARG A 149 -9.95 -10.85 -8.88
N TRP A 150 -9.69 -9.68 -9.46
CA TRP A 150 -10.66 -8.88 -10.19
C TRP A 150 -10.91 -9.46 -11.58
N THR A 151 -9.86 -9.56 -12.41
CA THR A 151 -10.02 -9.91 -13.84
C THR A 151 -10.55 -11.32 -14.07
N LYS A 152 -10.29 -12.26 -13.15
CA LYS A 152 -10.80 -13.65 -13.24
C LYS A 152 -11.84 -14.00 -12.18
N ARG A 153 -12.37 -13.01 -11.45
CA ARG A 153 -13.40 -13.17 -10.39
C ARG A 153 -13.11 -14.28 -9.37
N TYR A 154 -11.84 -14.56 -9.06
CA TYR A 154 -11.45 -15.74 -8.28
C TYR A 154 -11.94 -15.73 -6.82
N LYS A 155 -12.37 -14.57 -6.30
CA LYS A 155 -12.74 -14.37 -4.88
C LYS A 155 -13.88 -13.35 -4.68
N TRP A 156 -14.99 -13.53 -5.37
CA TRP A 156 -16.23 -12.83 -4.98
C TRP A 156 -16.78 -13.50 -3.70
N PRO A 157 -17.16 -12.76 -2.64
CA PRO A 157 -17.40 -11.30 -2.52
C PRO A 157 -16.23 -10.46 -1.95
N GLU A 158 -15.08 -11.04 -1.59
CA GLU A 158 -13.92 -10.30 -1.02
C GLU A 158 -13.49 -9.11 -1.88
N ALA A 159 -13.56 -9.25 -3.21
CA ALA A 159 -13.26 -8.17 -4.15
C ALA A 159 -14.18 -6.95 -4.00
N MET A 160 -15.48 -7.15 -3.72
CA MET A 160 -16.41 -6.03 -3.50
C MET A 160 -16.10 -5.27 -2.22
N ILE A 161 -15.73 -5.99 -1.15
CA ILE A 161 -15.36 -5.37 0.12
C ILE A 161 -14.16 -4.43 -0.10
N VAL A 162 -13.14 -4.88 -0.83
CA VAL A 162 -11.98 -4.04 -1.15
C VAL A 162 -12.38 -2.80 -1.96
N ILE A 163 -13.25 -2.96 -2.96
CA ILE A 163 -13.73 -1.84 -3.77
C ILE A 163 -14.50 -0.82 -2.92
N ILE A 164 -15.43 -1.28 -2.09
CA ILE A 164 -16.24 -0.41 -1.23
C ILE A 164 -15.35 0.32 -0.22
N LEU A 165 -14.47 -0.39 0.48
CA LEU A 165 -13.53 0.21 1.43
C LEU A 165 -12.64 1.25 0.75
N PHE A 166 -12.23 0.98 -0.48
CA PHE A 166 -11.44 1.91 -1.25
C PHE A 166 -12.22 3.18 -1.60
N PHE A 167 -13.40 3.06 -2.21
CA PHE A 167 -14.21 4.23 -2.59
C PHE A 167 -14.58 5.05 -1.35
N ALA A 168 -14.94 4.39 -0.26
CA ALA A 168 -15.20 5.04 1.02
C ALA A 168 -13.96 5.80 1.53
N SER A 169 -12.77 5.17 1.51
CA SER A 169 -11.53 5.81 1.94
C SER A 169 -11.11 7.00 1.07
N CYS A 170 -11.34 6.91 -0.25
CA CYS A 170 -11.08 8.02 -1.16
C CYS A 170 -12.03 9.17 -0.88
N LEU A 171 -13.34 8.89 -0.84
CA LEU A 171 -14.35 9.89 -0.61
C LEU A 171 -14.15 10.57 0.75
N SER A 172 -13.85 9.80 1.80
CA SER A 172 -13.57 10.37 3.12
C SER A 172 -12.37 11.30 3.10
N LEU A 173 -11.30 10.95 2.37
CA LEU A 173 -10.11 11.80 2.27
C LEU A 173 -10.41 13.07 1.46
N VAL A 174 -11.08 12.94 0.31
CA VAL A 174 -11.48 14.09 -0.51
C VAL A 174 -12.34 15.08 0.30
N LEU A 175 -13.33 14.56 1.02
CA LEU A 175 -14.21 15.37 1.85
C LEU A 175 -13.45 16.01 3.02
N ALA A 176 -12.52 15.29 3.66
CA ALA A 176 -11.70 15.85 4.72
C ALA A 176 -10.82 17.02 4.21
N GLU A 177 -10.10 16.82 3.11
CA GLU A 177 -9.24 17.83 2.49
C GLU A 177 -10.04 19.07 2.05
N ALA A 178 -11.19 18.86 1.41
CA ALA A 178 -12.04 19.96 0.93
C ALA A 178 -12.74 20.71 2.07
N LEU A 179 -13.37 19.99 3.01
CA LEU A 179 -14.24 20.61 4.02
C LEU A 179 -13.49 21.06 5.27
N LEU A 180 -12.49 20.28 5.72
CA LEU A 180 -11.76 20.60 6.95
C LEU A 180 -10.56 21.50 6.67
N TRP A 181 -9.88 21.33 5.53
CA TRP A 181 -8.61 22.00 5.23
C TRP A 181 -8.73 23.02 4.10
N GLY A 182 -9.91 23.15 3.48
CA GLY A 182 -10.19 24.19 2.50
C GLY A 182 -9.36 24.08 1.22
N VAL A 183 -8.91 22.87 0.87
CA VAL A 183 -8.10 22.66 -0.33
C VAL A 183 -8.92 23.00 -1.58
N PRO A 184 -8.44 23.90 -2.45
CA PRO A 184 -9.18 24.33 -3.62
C PRO A 184 -9.29 23.21 -4.64
N LEU A 185 -10.30 23.30 -5.51
CA LEU A 185 -10.53 22.28 -6.53
C LEU A 185 -9.42 22.27 -7.58
N TRP A 186 -8.88 23.44 -7.96
CA TRP A 186 -7.84 23.64 -8.98
C TRP A 186 -6.78 24.64 -8.51
#